data_AF-A0A516IS11-F1
#
_entry.id   AF-A0A516IS11-F1
#
_cell.length_a   1.000
_cell.length_b   1.000
_cell.length_c   1.000
_cell.angle_alpha   90.00
_cell.angle_beta   90.00
_cell.angle_gamma   90.00
#
_symmetry.space_group_name_H-M   'P 1'
#
loop_
_entity.id
_entity.type
_entity.pdbx_description
1 polymer ?
#
loop_
_entity_poly.entity_id
_entity_poly.type
_entity_poly.pdbx_seq_one_letter_code
_entity_poly.pdbx_strand_id
1 'polypeptide(L)'
;MKLMGWAIALAAASLTPLAASAQTPEAAQPQATSPTETAAAPTEAAAPAPAIDYAAPTPGIGVPDGRKGLQEQVTEVGQQAADFHDYWLLTLCVVMSLFVLGLLVYTIIRYRRGANPTPSRTSHNTAIEVIWTLVPVLVLVAIAVPSIRLIRAQYSPPPADLTIKVIGNQWYWTYQYPDNGGFEVVSNMLKEKADVKPGERFRTDADGPPLLAVDERLVIPAGKVVKFIVTSNDVIHAFAVPAFWSKMDANPGRLNETWVKVDRPGVYFGQCSELCGARHGYMPIAVEVVPEATFNAWLASKGGQPKGAAQVSAGDAAEAPPGAGAPAPAGDNAAVAQPTTNQAAVAQN
;
A
#
# COMPACT_ATOMS: atom_id res chain seq x y z
N MET A 1 -40.02 -49.15 34.40
CA MET A 1 -39.24 -48.37 33.39
C MET A 1 -38.54 -47.24 34.14
N LYS A 2 -37.20 -47.24 34.18
CA LYS A 2 -36.39 -46.33 35.01
C LYS A 2 -36.52 -44.88 34.49
N LEU A 3 -36.99 -43.97 35.33
CA LEU A 3 -36.91 -42.52 35.12
C LEU A 3 -35.59 -42.03 35.73
N MET A 4 -34.69 -41.56 34.88
CA MET A 4 -33.41 -40.98 35.26
C MET A 4 -33.60 -39.47 35.34
N GLY A 5 -33.66 -38.93 36.57
CA GLY A 5 -33.74 -37.50 36.82
C GLY A 5 -32.39 -36.84 36.62
N TRP A 6 -32.36 -35.72 35.88
CA TRP A 6 -31.25 -34.78 35.86
C TRP A 6 -31.68 -33.53 36.61
N ALA A 7 -31.09 -33.32 37.78
CA ALA A 7 -31.23 -32.08 38.55
C ALA A 7 -30.23 -31.06 38.01
N ILE A 8 -30.71 -29.88 37.61
CA ILE A 8 -29.88 -28.72 37.28
C ILE A 8 -29.75 -27.90 38.56
N ALA A 9 -28.53 -27.83 39.11
CA ALA A 9 -28.21 -26.95 40.22
C ALA A 9 -28.06 -25.51 39.71
N LEU A 10 -28.93 -24.61 40.19
CA LEU A 10 -28.79 -23.17 40.01
C LEU A 10 -27.89 -22.63 41.14
N ALA A 11 -26.65 -22.25 40.82
CA ALA A 11 -25.80 -21.48 41.73
C ALA A 11 -26.10 -19.99 41.53
N ALA A 12 -26.70 -19.35 42.54
CA ALA A 12 -26.86 -17.90 42.59
C ALA A 12 -25.54 -17.27 43.07
N ALA A 13 -24.82 -16.60 42.18
CA ALA A 13 -23.67 -15.78 42.55
C ALA A 13 -24.15 -14.36 42.90
N SER A 14 -24.04 -13.99 44.18
CA SER A 14 -24.21 -12.62 44.66
C SER A 14 -23.00 -11.77 44.27
N LEU A 15 -23.21 -10.72 43.47
CA LEU A 15 -22.20 -9.71 43.15
C LEU A 15 -22.21 -8.63 44.23
N THR A 16 -21.18 -8.61 45.09
CA THR A 16 -20.80 -7.44 45.88
C THR A 16 -19.74 -6.64 45.10
N PRO A 17 -19.83 -5.30 45.04
CA PRO A 17 -18.80 -4.51 44.38
C PRO A 17 -17.57 -4.40 45.29
N LEU A 18 -16.44 -4.92 44.83
CA LEU A 18 -15.14 -4.67 45.44
C LEU A 18 -14.60 -3.36 44.86
N ALA A 19 -14.49 -2.32 45.68
CA ALA A 19 -13.78 -1.09 45.32
C ALA A 19 -12.28 -1.40 45.25
N ALA A 20 -11.72 -1.44 44.04
CA ALA A 20 -10.28 -1.55 43.84
C ALA A 20 -9.62 -0.17 43.95
N SER A 21 -8.84 0.02 45.01
CA SER A 21 -7.85 1.07 45.14
C SER A 21 -6.74 0.83 44.11
N ALA A 22 -6.58 1.72 43.14
CA ALA A 22 -5.43 1.72 42.24
C ALA A 22 -4.26 2.44 42.92
N GLN A 23 -3.32 1.67 43.47
CA GLN A 23 -1.96 2.13 43.72
C GLN A 23 -1.10 1.73 42.53
N THR A 24 -0.52 2.73 41.86
CA THR A 24 0.47 2.55 40.79
C THR A 24 1.72 1.90 41.36
N PRO A 25 2.18 0.73 40.86
CA PRO A 25 3.51 0.27 41.17
C PRO A 25 4.52 1.03 40.30
N GLU A 26 5.42 1.74 40.97
CA GLU A 26 6.62 2.30 40.38
C GLU A 26 7.49 1.15 39.84
N ALA A 27 7.71 1.14 38.53
CA ALA A 27 8.51 0.13 37.87
C ALA A 27 10.00 0.33 38.24
N ALA A 28 10.51 -0.54 39.11
CA ALA A 28 11.93 -0.63 39.41
C ALA A 28 12.70 -1.05 38.14
N GLN A 29 13.57 -0.16 37.64
CA GLN A 29 14.57 -0.50 36.63
C GLN A 29 15.66 -1.39 37.24
N PRO A 30 16.05 -2.51 36.63
CA PRO A 30 17.27 -3.21 37.01
C PRO A 30 18.49 -2.40 36.55
N GLN A 31 19.28 -1.91 37.51
CA GLN A 31 20.62 -1.38 37.26
C GLN A 31 21.54 -2.53 36.85
N ALA A 32 21.86 -2.61 35.56
CA ALA A 32 23.01 -3.37 35.08
C ALA A 32 24.21 -2.43 35.03
N THR A 33 25.17 -2.63 35.94
CA THR A 33 26.49 -2.02 35.89
C THR A 33 27.34 -2.77 34.87
N SER A 34 27.73 -2.10 33.79
CA SER A 34 28.83 -2.50 32.91
C SER A 34 29.44 -1.24 32.30
N PRO A 35 30.78 -1.22 32.09
CA PRO A 35 31.56 0.00 32.05
C PRO A 35 31.33 0.82 30.78
N THR A 36 31.31 2.14 30.97
CA THR A 36 31.19 3.16 29.93
C THR A 36 32.32 3.03 28.91
N GLU A 37 32.00 2.49 27.74
CA GLU A 37 32.75 2.75 26.52
C GLU A 37 32.01 3.87 25.77
N THR A 38 32.64 5.04 25.69
CA THR A 38 32.10 6.23 25.02
C THR A 38 32.04 5.98 23.51
N ALA A 39 30.98 5.33 23.05
CA ALA A 39 30.63 5.31 21.64
C ALA A 39 30.10 6.71 21.27
N ALA A 40 30.87 7.42 20.43
CA ALA A 40 30.47 8.71 19.89
C ALA A 40 29.11 8.57 19.19
N ALA A 41 28.17 9.45 19.53
CA ALA A 41 26.90 9.57 18.83
C ALA A 41 27.15 9.82 17.34
N PRO A 42 26.48 9.10 16.42
CA PRO A 42 26.61 9.40 15.00
C PRO A 42 26.08 10.81 14.76
N THR A 43 26.89 11.62 14.08
CA THR A 43 26.54 12.96 13.67
C THR A 43 25.31 12.88 12.78
N GLU A 44 24.20 13.45 13.22
CA GLU A 44 22.94 13.55 12.48
C GLU A 44 23.20 14.43 11.24
N ALA A 45 23.53 13.78 10.13
CA ALA A 45 23.70 14.44 8.84
C ALA A 45 22.35 15.00 8.39
N ALA A 46 22.34 16.27 7.96
CA ALA A 46 21.19 16.89 7.34
C ALA A 46 20.68 16.01 6.19
N ALA A 47 19.37 15.76 6.13
CA ALA A 47 18.76 14.97 5.07
C ALA A 47 19.15 15.55 3.70
N PRO A 48 19.78 14.77 2.79
CA PRO A 48 20.12 15.25 1.47
C PRO A 48 18.86 15.67 0.71
N ALA A 49 18.98 16.67 -0.16
CA ALA A 49 17.90 17.03 -1.08
C ALA A 49 17.58 15.82 -1.98
N PRO A 50 16.30 15.61 -2.33
CA PRO A 50 15.91 14.47 -3.14
C PRO A 50 16.55 14.53 -4.52
N ALA A 51 16.89 13.35 -5.04
CA ALA A 51 17.61 13.23 -6.31
C ALA A 51 16.75 13.55 -7.56
N ILE A 52 15.44 13.74 -7.37
CA ILE A 52 14.50 14.27 -8.36
C ILE A 52 13.69 15.40 -7.74
N ASP A 53 13.28 16.35 -8.60
CA ASP A 53 12.26 17.32 -8.23
C ASP A 53 10.91 16.59 -8.14
N TYR A 54 10.45 16.39 -6.92
CA TYR A 54 9.25 15.63 -6.63
C TYR A 54 8.01 16.32 -7.17
N ALA A 55 7.18 15.59 -7.92
CA ALA A 55 5.93 16.15 -8.42
C ALA A 55 5.03 16.59 -7.25
N ALA A 56 4.36 17.72 -7.39
CA ALA A 56 3.33 18.10 -6.43
C ALA A 56 2.15 17.10 -6.49
N PRO A 57 1.54 16.73 -5.35
CA PRO A 57 0.33 15.92 -5.33
C PRO A 57 -0.78 16.53 -6.18
N THR A 58 -1.48 15.70 -6.95
CA THR A 58 -2.69 16.15 -7.66
C THR A 58 -3.88 16.11 -6.72
N PRO A 59 -4.62 17.22 -6.52
CA PRO A 59 -5.80 17.23 -5.65
C PRO A 59 -6.80 16.12 -6.01
N GLY A 60 -7.23 15.36 -5.00
CA GLY A 60 -8.23 14.28 -5.14
C GLY A 60 -7.70 12.94 -5.67
N ILE A 61 -6.41 12.85 -6.02
CA ILE A 61 -5.78 11.60 -6.48
C ILE A 61 -4.79 11.13 -5.42
N GLY A 62 -4.95 9.88 -4.96
CA GLY A 62 -3.98 9.27 -4.03
C GLY A 62 -3.89 9.95 -2.65
N VAL A 63 -4.82 10.84 -2.32
CA VAL A 63 -4.91 11.56 -1.05
C VAL A 63 -6.34 11.50 -0.50
N PRO A 64 -6.53 11.53 0.84
CA PRO A 64 -7.83 11.80 1.43
C PRO A 64 -8.33 13.20 1.05
N ASP A 65 -9.60 13.31 0.65
CA ASP A 65 -10.20 14.57 0.18
C ASP A 65 -11.56 14.89 0.86
N GLY A 66 -11.88 14.17 1.95
CA GLY A 66 -13.13 14.35 2.70
C GLY A 66 -14.35 13.63 2.10
N ARG A 67 -14.20 12.87 1.00
CA ARG A 67 -15.26 11.99 0.50
C ARG A 67 -15.64 10.92 1.54
N LYS A 68 -16.89 10.46 1.50
CA LYS A 68 -17.42 9.40 2.37
C LYS A 68 -17.21 7.98 1.80
N GLY A 69 -16.65 7.88 0.60
CA GLY A 69 -16.36 6.62 -0.08
C GLY A 69 -14.87 6.29 -0.11
N LEU A 70 -14.51 5.31 -0.94
CA LEU A 70 -13.13 4.91 -1.17
C LEU A 70 -12.36 6.00 -1.94
N GLN A 71 -11.04 6.06 -1.75
CA GLN A 71 -10.18 6.82 -2.67
C GLN A 71 -10.35 6.26 -4.10
N GLU A 72 -10.11 7.11 -5.10
CA GLU A 72 -10.14 6.67 -6.50
C GLU A 72 -9.12 5.54 -6.70
N GLN A 73 -9.57 4.43 -7.28
CA GLN A 73 -8.74 3.26 -7.50
C GLN A 73 -8.04 3.35 -8.85
N VAL A 74 -6.71 3.29 -8.83
CA VAL A 74 -5.86 3.46 -10.03
C VAL A 74 -5.22 2.16 -10.53
N THR A 75 -5.57 1.02 -9.91
CA THR A 75 -5.19 -0.32 -10.36
C THR A 75 -6.43 -1.06 -10.86
N GLU A 76 -6.24 -1.99 -11.81
CA GLU A 76 -7.35 -2.81 -12.32
C GLU A 76 -8.01 -3.63 -11.19
N VAL A 77 -7.19 -4.25 -10.35
CA VAL A 77 -7.65 -4.99 -9.16
C VAL A 77 -8.43 -4.08 -8.22
N GLY A 78 -7.97 -2.85 -8.00
CA GLY A 78 -8.65 -1.90 -7.14
C GLY A 78 -9.98 -1.45 -7.71
N GLN A 79 -10.08 -1.21 -9.01
CA GLN A 79 -11.34 -0.86 -9.67
C GLN A 79 -12.37 -1.99 -9.53
N GLN A 80 -11.98 -3.24 -9.81
CA GLN A 80 -12.85 -4.40 -9.62
C GLN A 80 -13.30 -4.55 -8.16
N ALA A 81 -12.41 -4.26 -7.21
CA ALA A 81 -12.72 -4.33 -5.79
C ALA A 81 -13.63 -3.21 -5.30
N ALA A 82 -13.42 -1.97 -5.77
CA ALA A 82 -14.29 -0.84 -5.48
C ALA A 82 -15.69 -1.06 -6.07
N ASP A 83 -15.80 -1.54 -7.30
CA ASP A 83 -17.10 -1.86 -7.90
C ASP A 83 -17.83 -2.96 -7.12
N PHE A 84 -17.11 -4.00 -6.69
CA PHE A 84 -17.68 -5.06 -5.87
C PHE A 84 -18.09 -4.54 -4.48
N HIS A 85 -17.32 -3.65 -3.87
CA HIS A 85 -17.65 -3.02 -2.60
C HIS A 85 -18.88 -2.10 -2.71
N ASP A 86 -18.83 -1.11 -3.60
CA ASP A 86 -19.81 -0.02 -3.67
C ASP A 86 -21.14 -0.48 -4.28
N TYR A 87 -21.11 -1.24 -5.38
CA TYR A 87 -22.35 -1.60 -6.06
C TYR A 87 -22.97 -2.89 -5.54
N TRP A 88 -22.17 -3.88 -5.14
CA TRP A 88 -22.69 -5.17 -4.67
C TRP A 88 -22.85 -5.23 -3.16
N LEU A 89 -21.74 -5.13 -2.41
CA LEU A 89 -21.75 -5.35 -0.97
C LEU A 89 -22.52 -4.25 -0.23
N LEU A 90 -22.23 -2.98 -0.52
CA LEU A 90 -22.87 -1.86 0.15
C LEU A 90 -24.37 -1.80 -0.16
N THR A 91 -24.79 -2.01 -1.42
CA THR A 91 -26.21 -2.11 -1.79
C THR A 91 -26.92 -3.22 -1.02
N LEU A 92 -26.32 -4.41 -0.95
CA LEU A 92 -26.89 -5.53 -0.19
C LEU A 92 -27.02 -5.19 1.30
N CYS A 93 -25.98 -4.61 1.91
CA CYS A 93 -25.98 -4.17 3.31
C CYS A 93 -27.09 -3.14 3.57
N VAL A 94 -27.27 -2.17 2.67
CA VAL A 94 -28.33 -1.15 2.78
C VAL A 94 -29.72 -1.81 2.68
N VAL A 95 -29.96 -2.66 1.69
CA VAL A 95 -31.25 -3.35 1.53
C VAL A 95 -31.59 -4.22 2.73
N MET A 96 -30.63 -5.01 3.24
CA MET A 96 -30.83 -5.84 4.43
C MET A 96 -31.06 -4.99 5.69
N SER A 97 -30.31 -3.90 5.85
CA SER A 97 -30.46 -2.99 6.99
C SER A 97 -31.84 -2.32 6.97
N LEU A 98 -32.31 -1.86 5.80
CA LEU A 98 -33.65 -1.28 5.65
C LEU A 98 -34.76 -2.32 5.87
N PHE A 99 -34.56 -3.55 5.43
CA PHE A 99 -35.50 -4.65 5.68
C PHE A 99 -35.64 -4.93 7.18
N VAL A 100 -34.52 -5.09 7.89
CA VAL A 100 -34.51 -5.31 9.34
C VAL A 100 -35.10 -4.11 10.08
N LEU A 101 -34.69 -2.89 9.71
CA LEU A 101 -35.24 -1.66 10.29
C LEU A 101 -36.75 -1.56 10.06
N GLY A 102 -37.23 -1.89 8.86
CA GLY A 102 -38.65 -1.92 8.52
C GLY A 102 -39.43 -2.90 9.38
N LEU A 103 -38.91 -4.12 9.58
CA LEU A 103 -39.50 -5.10 10.50
C LEU A 103 -39.51 -4.61 11.94
N LEU A 104 -38.43 -3.98 12.41
CA LEU A 104 -38.37 -3.40 13.76
C LEU A 104 -39.40 -2.27 13.93
N VAL A 105 -39.50 -1.34 12.98
CA VAL A 105 -40.49 -0.26 13.01
C VAL A 105 -41.91 -0.83 12.97
N TYR A 106 -42.16 -1.80 12.10
CA TYR A 106 -43.44 -2.49 12.01
C TYR A 106 -43.80 -3.17 13.33
N THR A 107 -42.86 -3.89 13.95
CA THR A 107 -43.13 -4.59 15.21
C THR A 107 -43.40 -3.62 16.36
N ILE A 108 -42.66 -2.51 16.45
CA ILE A 108 -42.87 -1.44 17.44
C ILE A 108 -44.27 -0.83 17.29
N ILE A 109 -44.71 -0.53 16.07
CA ILE A 109 -46.00 0.13 15.84
C ILE A 109 -47.16 -0.86 16.02
N ARG A 110 -47.06 -2.05 15.42
CA ARG A 110 -48.15 -3.03 15.34
C ARG A 110 -48.35 -3.82 16.62
N TYR A 111 -47.26 -4.17 17.32
CA TYR A 111 -47.29 -5.06 18.48
C TYR A 111 -47.03 -4.36 19.82
N ARG A 112 -47.00 -3.01 19.87
CA ARG A 112 -47.02 -2.27 21.14
C ARG A 112 -48.24 -2.64 21.99
N ARG A 113 -48.10 -2.56 23.32
CA ARG A 113 -49.15 -2.91 24.31
C ARG A 113 -50.52 -2.28 24.00
N GLY A 114 -50.55 -1.02 23.56
CA GLY A 114 -51.80 -0.33 23.24
C GLY A 114 -52.49 -0.83 21.96
N ALA A 115 -51.75 -1.37 20.98
CA ALA A 115 -52.29 -1.86 19.71
C ALA A 115 -52.47 -3.39 19.68
N ASN A 116 -51.76 -4.12 20.53
CA ASN A 116 -51.83 -5.58 20.65
C ASN A 116 -51.78 -6.01 22.13
N PRO A 117 -52.87 -5.82 22.90
CA PRO A 117 -52.88 -6.06 24.34
C PRO A 117 -52.73 -7.54 24.73
N THR A 118 -53.13 -8.46 23.84
CA THR A 118 -52.99 -9.91 24.03
C THR A 118 -51.92 -10.47 23.08
N PRO A 119 -50.73 -10.88 23.59
CA PRO A 119 -49.67 -11.40 22.73
C PRO A 119 -50.00 -12.81 22.21
N SER A 120 -49.52 -13.12 21.00
CA SER A 120 -49.55 -14.50 20.48
C SER A 120 -48.68 -15.43 21.32
N ARG A 121 -49.03 -16.72 21.36
CA ARG A 121 -48.25 -17.79 22.02
C ARG A 121 -47.51 -18.69 21.03
N THR A 122 -47.52 -18.35 19.75
CA THR A 122 -46.80 -19.12 18.73
C THR A 122 -45.29 -19.02 18.98
N SER A 123 -44.61 -20.16 19.13
CA SER A 123 -43.19 -20.21 19.48
C SER A 123 -42.28 -20.59 18.31
N HIS A 124 -42.79 -21.23 17.27
CA HIS A 124 -42.01 -21.70 16.12
C HIS A 124 -42.85 -21.72 14.85
N ASN A 125 -42.17 -21.65 13.71
CA ASN A 125 -42.76 -21.86 12.40
C ASN A 125 -41.66 -22.40 11.47
N THR A 126 -41.65 -23.72 11.29
CA THR A 126 -40.63 -24.42 10.51
C THR A 126 -40.50 -23.91 9.08
N ALA A 127 -41.61 -23.48 8.44
CA ALA A 127 -41.54 -22.97 7.08
C ALA A 127 -40.76 -21.64 7.01
N ILE A 128 -41.02 -20.71 7.94
CA ILE A 128 -40.29 -19.44 8.01
C ILE A 128 -38.83 -19.69 8.41
N GLU A 129 -38.59 -20.62 9.34
CA GLU A 129 -37.25 -21.02 9.76
C GLU A 129 -36.42 -21.53 8.57
N VAL A 130 -36.98 -22.40 7.75
CA VAL A 130 -36.31 -22.88 6.53
C VAL A 130 -36.02 -21.74 5.56
N ILE A 131 -36.96 -20.81 5.37
CA ILE A 131 -36.77 -19.66 4.45
C ILE A 131 -35.63 -18.76 4.93
N TRP A 132 -35.63 -18.32 6.19
CA TRP A 132 -34.58 -17.42 6.69
C TRP A 132 -33.23 -18.09 6.85
N THR A 133 -33.14 -19.42 6.77
CA THR A 133 -31.87 -20.13 6.78
C THR A 133 -31.36 -20.33 5.35
N LEU A 134 -32.22 -20.75 4.42
CA LEU A 134 -31.81 -20.99 3.03
C LEU A 134 -31.52 -19.69 2.27
N VAL A 135 -32.31 -18.63 2.48
CA VAL A 135 -32.10 -17.36 1.77
C VAL A 135 -30.70 -16.77 2.06
N PRO A 136 -30.25 -16.63 3.32
CA PRO A 136 -28.89 -16.17 3.60
C PRO A 136 -27.80 -17.08 3.02
N VAL A 137 -27.99 -18.40 3.05
CA VAL A 137 -27.03 -19.34 2.44
C VAL A 137 -26.88 -19.06 0.94
N LEU A 138 -27.99 -18.87 0.22
CA LEU A 138 -27.97 -18.54 -1.21
C LEU A 138 -27.32 -17.18 -1.48
N VAL A 139 -27.60 -16.17 -0.65
CA VAL A 139 -26.96 -14.85 -0.73
C VAL A 139 -25.45 -14.96 -0.55
N LEU A 140 -24.97 -15.72 0.44
CA LEU A 140 -23.53 -15.93 0.66
C LEU A 140 -22.86 -16.64 -0.52
N VAL A 141 -23.52 -17.65 -1.11
CA VAL A 141 -23.02 -18.32 -2.32
C VAL A 141 -22.90 -17.33 -3.49
N ALA A 142 -23.89 -16.45 -3.67
CA ALA A 142 -23.86 -15.44 -4.73
C ALA A 142 -22.71 -14.41 -4.55
N ILE A 143 -22.38 -14.04 -3.30
CA ILE A 143 -21.24 -13.17 -2.97
C ILE A 143 -19.90 -13.90 -3.19
N ALA A 144 -19.83 -15.19 -2.86
CA ALA A 144 -18.58 -15.95 -2.87
C ALA A 144 -17.96 -16.04 -4.27
N VAL A 145 -18.76 -16.21 -5.33
CA VAL A 145 -18.26 -16.38 -6.71
C VAL A 145 -17.44 -15.17 -7.21
N PRO A 146 -17.97 -13.93 -7.24
CA PRO A 146 -17.17 -12.76 -7.65
C PRO A 146 -16.01 -12.50 -6.69
N SER A 147 -16.19 -12.72 -5.39
CA SER A 147 -15.13 -12.57 -4.38
C SER A 147 -13.93 -13.49 -4.64
N ILE A 148 -14.16 -14.77 -4.95
CA ILE A 148 -13.10 -15.74 -5.26
C ILE A 148 -12.37 -15.39 -6.57
N ARG A 149 -13.04 -14.76 -7.53
CA ARG A 149 -12.37 -14.29 -8.76
C ARG A 149 -11.43 -13.11 -8.46
N LEU A 150 -11.90 -12.15 -7.66
CA LEU A 150 -11.13 -10.97 -7.26
C LEU A 150 -9.91 -11.35 -6.40
N ILE A 151 -10.07 -12.23 -5.41
CA ILE A 151 -8.95 -12.68 -4.58
C ILE A 151 -7.89 -13.43 -5.41
N ARG A 152 -8.32 -14.21 -6.42
CA ARG A 152 -7.37 -14.85 -7.34
C ARG A 152 -6.54 -13.81 -8.12
N ALA A 153 -7.19 -12.75 -8.62
CA ALA A 153 -6.48 -11.67 -9.31
C ALA A 153 -5.47 -10.97 -8.40
N GLN A 154 -5.80 -10.79 -7.11
CA GLN A 154 -4.87 -10.23 -6.12
C GLN A 154 -3.64 -11.10 -5.88
N TYR A 155 -3.82 -12.42 -5.72
CA TYR A 155 -2.74 -13.33 -5.31
C TYR A 155 -2.05 -14.09 -6.45
N SER A 156 -2.44 -13.86 -7.71
CA SER A 156 -1.79 -14.45 -8.89
C SER A 156 -1.18 -13.35 -9.77
N PRO A 157 -0.05 -12.75 -9.36
CA PRO A 157 0.56 -11.65 -10.09
C PRO A 157 0.99 -12.07 -11.50
N PRO A 158 0.88 -11.17 -12.49
CA PRO A 158 1.58 -11.34 -13.76
C PRO A 158 3.11 -11.28 -13.55
N PRO A 159 3.92 -11.68 -14.55
CA PRO A 159 5.37 -11.52 -14.49
C PRO A 159 5.77 -10.08 -14.16
N ALA A 160 6.69 -9.91 -13.21
CA ALA A 160 7.10 -8.60 -12.72
C ALA A 160 8.14 -7.95 -13.62
N ASP A 161 7.88 -6.71 -14.04
CA ASP A 161 8.84 -5.87 -14.73
C ASP A 161 9.88 -5.32 -13.75
N LEU A 162 9.43 -4.97 -12.53
CA LEU A 162 10.24 -4.41 -11.45
C LEU A 162 9.96 -5.12 -10.13
N THR A 163 11.00 -5.51 -9.41
CA THR A 163 10.90 -5.99 -8.02
C THR A 163 11.47 -4.95 -7.06
N ILE A 164 10.69 -4.61 -6.04
CA ILE A 164 11.12 -3.74 -4.94
C ILE A 164 10.90 -4.48 -3.63
N LYS A 165 11.91 -4.45 -2.74
CA LYS A 165 11.76 -4.95 -1.38
C LYS A 165 11.40 -3.77 -0.47
N VAL A 166 10.29 -3.89 0.23
CA VAL A 166 9.76 -2.92 1.18
C VAL A 166 10.02 -3.44 2.59
N ILE A 167 10.71 -2.65 3.40
CA ILE A 167 11.12 -3.05 4.75
C ILE A 167 10.55 -2.05 5.76
N GLY A 168 9.70 -2.52 6.66
CA GLY A 168 9.21 -1.75 7.80
C GLY A 168 10.26 -1.67 8.91
N ASN A 169 10.42 -0.48 9.48
CA ASN A 169 11.25 -0.21 10.65
C ASN A 169 10.49 0.73 11.61
N GLN A 170 10.79 0.72 12.90
CA GLN A 170 10.28 1.69 13.87
C GLN A 170 11.03 3.03 13.75
N TRP A 171 10.47 4.11 13.18
CA TRP A 171 9.19 4.26 12.48
C TRP A 171 9.43 4.96 11.14
N TYR A 172 9.85 4.19 10.14
CA TYR A 172 10.15 4.63 8.77
C TYR A 172 10.17 3.41 7.82
N TRP A 173 10.26 3.66 6.52
CA TRP A 173 10.32 2.61 5.51
C TRP A 173 11.66 2.61 4.77
N THR A 174 12.20 1.44 4.49
CA THR A 174 13.34 1.27 3.57
C THR A 174 12.86 0.54 2.31
N TYR A 175 13.24 1.06 1.14
CA TYR A 175 12.94 0.46 -0.16
C TYR A 175 14.24 0.03 -0.83
N GLN A 176 14.38 -1.24 -1.17
CA GLN A 176 15.54 -1.75 -1.92
C GLN A 176 15.11 -2.11 -3.35
N TYR A 177 15.96 -1.77 -4.32
CA TYR A 177 15.73 -2.05 -5.75
C TYR A 177 16.71 -3.14 -6.24
N PRO A 178 16.47 -4.43 -5.90
CA PRO A 178 17.40 -5.52 -6.20
C PRO A 178 17.66 -5.70 -7.70
N ASP A 179 16.64 -5.44 -8.53
CA ASP A 179 16.74 -5.57 -9.99
C ASP A 179 17.56 -4.42 -10.63
N ASN A 180 17.90 -3.36 -9.88
CA ASN A 180 18.49 -2.13 -10.39
C ASN A 180 19.82 -1.75 -9.71
N GLY A 181 20.57 -2.74 -9.23
CA GLY A 181 21.85 -2.53 -8.54
C GLY A 181 21.77 -2.54 -7.02
N GLY A 182 20.58 -2.80 -6.45
CA GLY A 182 20.43 -3.06 -5.02
C GLY A 182 20.59 -1.85 -4.12
N PHE A 183 20.49 -0.63 -4.66
CA PHE A 183 20.50 0.58 -3.84
C PHE A 183 19.26 0.65 -2.93
N GLU A 184 19.39 1.41 -1.85
CA GLU A 184 18.36 1.60 -0.85
C GLU A 184 17.88 3.05 -0.81
N VAL A 185 16.59 3.21 -0.53
CA VAL A 185 15.94 4.50 -0.26
C VAL A 185 15.31 4.42 1.12
N VAL A 186 15.75 5.29 2.03
CA VAL A 186 15.17 5.42 3.37
C VAL A 186 14.18 6.58 3.35
N SER A 187 12.94 6.31 3.78
CA SER A 187 11.80 7.22 3.72
C SER A 187 11.26 7.49 5.12
N ASN A 188 11.49 8.70 5.62
CA ASN A 188 11.00 9.22 6.88
C ASN A 188 9.87 10.23 6.66
N MET A 189 8.97 10.34 7.63
CA MET A 189 7.94 11.38 7.63
C MET A 189 8.60 12.77 7.76
N LEU A 190 8.15 13.72 6.93
CA LEU A 190 8.53 15.11 7.10
C LEU A 190 7.84 15.74 8.29
N LYS A 191 8.59 16.54 9.04
CA LYS A 191 8.08 17.36 10.14
C LYS A 191 7.51 18.68 9.63
N GLU A 192 6.54 19.23 10.35
CA GLU A 192 6.05 20.58 10.07
C GLU A 192 7.11 21.63 10.42
N LYS A 193 7.01 22.83 9.84
CA LYS A 193 7.97 23.92 10.06
C LYS A 193 8.18 24.28 11.54
N ALA A 194 7.15 24.12 12.36
CA ALA A 194 7.22 24.42 13.80
C ALA A 194 8.06 23.40 14.59
N ASP A 195 8.26 22.19 14.05
CA ASP A 195 8.87 21.06 14.73
C ASP A 195 10.30 20.75 14.25
N VAL A 196 10.86 21.58 13.36
CA VAL A 196 12.22 21.46 12.84
C VAL A 196 13.16 22.51 13.44
N LYS A 197 14.45 22.19 13.52
CA LYS A 197 15.48 23.17 13.89
C LYS A 197 15.67 24.19 12.75
N PRO A 198 16.14 25.42 13.03
CA PRO A 198 16.50 26.36 11.98
C PRO A 198 17.48 25.75 10.98
N GLY A 199 17.11 25.75 9.69
CA GLY A 199 17.93 25.20 8.59
C GLY A 199 17.64 23.73 8.24
N GLU A 200 16.83 23.01 9.03
CA GLU A 200 16.39 21.65 8.70
C GLU A 200 15.22 21.69 7.69
N ARG A 201 15.20 20.72 6.75
CA ARG A 201 14.11 20.59 5.77
C ARG A 201 12.81 20.24 6.48
N PHE A 202 11.75 20.97 6.16
CA PHE A 202 10.40 20.76 6.67
C PHE A 202 9.42 20.47 5.53
N ARG A 203 8.24 19.95 5.89
CA ARG A 203 7.16 19.68 4.93
C ARG A 203 6.66 20.96 4.26
N THR A 204 6.53 20.91 2.94
CA THR A 204 5.82 21.88 2.12
C THR A 204 4.62 21.22 1.43
N ASP A 205 3.73 22.02 0.84
CA ASP A 205 2.56 21.48 0.13
C ASP A 205 2.94 20.74 -1.16
N ALA A 206 4.14 20.98 -1.70
CA ALA A 206 4.70 20.20 -2.79
C ALA A 206 5.08 18.77 -2.36
N ASP A 207 5.39 18.56 -1.08
CA ASP A 207 5.77 17.25 -0.57
C ASP A 207 4.56 16.35 -0.34
N GLY A 208 3.45 16.94 0.12
CA GLY A 208 2.25 16.20 0.48
C GLY A 208 1.45 16.83 1.62
N PRO A 209 0.28 16.25 1.93
CA PRO A 209 -0.48 16.60 3.13
C PRO A 209 0.32 16.31 4.42
N PRO A 210 -0.02 17.00 5.53
CA PRO A 210 0.49 16.65 6.86
C PRO A 210 0.31 15.16 7.16
N LEU A 211 1.26 14.57 7.90
CA LEU A 211 1.31 13.15 8.28
C LEU A 211 1.44 12.14 7.12
N LEU A 212 1.44 12.59 5.86
CA LEU A 212 1.58 11.73 4.68
C LEU A 212 2.87 12.00 3.90
N ALA A 213 3.35 13.24 3.93
CA ALA A 213 4.58 13.63 3.24
C ALA A 213 5.84 12.98 3.84
N VAL A 214 6.77 12.60 2.97
CA VAL A 214 8.05 11.95 3.31
C VAL A 214 9.23 12.68 2.68
N ASP A 215 10.43 12.43 3.21
CA ASP A 215 11.67 12.98 2.68
C ASP A 215 12.11 12.36 1.36
N GLU A 216 11.96 11.05 1.22
CA GLU A 216 12.22 10.30 0.00
C GLU A 216 11.02 9.43 -0.36
N ARG A 217 10.60 9.48 -1.63
CA ARG A 217 9.44 8.74 -2.11
C ARG A 217 9.87 7.39 -2.69
N LEU A 218 8.95 6.42 -2.64
CA LEU A 218 9.06 5.19 -3.42
C LEU A 218 8.73 5.51 -4.89
N VAL A 219 9.71 5.46 -5.79
CA VAL A 219 9.48 5.80 -7.21
C VAL A 219 9.26 4.55 -8.05
N ILE A 220 8.19 4.50 -8.82
CA ILE A 220 7.88 3.37 -9.72
C ILE A 220 7.54 3.85 -11.15
N PRO A 221 7.85 3.06 -12.19
CA PRO A 221 7.50 3.40 -13.56
C PRO A 221 6.02 3.13 -13.86
N ALA A 222 5.36 4.09 -14.51
CA ALA A 222 3.99 3.97 -14.98
C ALA A 222 3.84 2.82 -16.00
N GLY A 223 2.73 2.10 -15.92
CA GLY A 223 2.35 1.05 -16.86
C GLY A 223 3.13 -0.27 -16.74
N LYS A 224 4.00 -0.40 -15.74
CA LYS A 224 4.76 -1.63 -15.46
C LYS A 224 4.16 -2.40 -14.29
N VAL A 225 4.33 -3.72 -14.31
CA VAL A 225 3.98 -4.60 -13.19
C VAL A 225 5.09 -4.52 -12.14
N VAL A 226 4.76 -3.95 -11.00
CA VAL A 226 5.68 -3.81 -9.85
C VAL A 226 5.32 -4.86 -8.81
N LYS A 227 6.27 -5.74 -8.49
CA LYS A 227 6.17 -6.68 -7.39
C LYS A 227 6.84 -6.11 -6.15
N PHE A 228 6.09 -6.08 -5.04
CA PHE A 228 6.59 -5.70 -3.73
C PHE A 228 6.84 -6.95 -2.90
N ILE A 229 8.08 -7.09 -2.41
CA ILE A 229 8.45 -8.05 -1.37
C ILE A 229 8.44 -7.32 -0.04
N VAL A 230 7.48 -7.60 0.82
CA VAL A 230 7.21 -6.84 2.05
C VAL A 230 7.67 -7.64 3.28
N THR A 231 8.50 -7.03 4.12
CA THR A 231 9.05 -7.61 5.36
C THR A 231 9.32 -6.52 6.39
N SER A 232 9.72 -6.88 7.60
CA SER A 232 10.16 -5.95 8.64
C SER A 232 11.49 -6.38 9.26
N ASN A 233 12.23 -5.42 9.81
CA ASN A 233 13.44 -5.65 10.60
C ASN A 233 13.17 -5.77 12.12
N ASP A 234 12.01 -5.36 12.61
CA ASP A 234 11.72 -5.25 14.05
C ASP A 234 10.37 -5.87 14.46
N VAL A 235 9.29 -5.11 14.42
CA VAL A 235 7.92 -5.52 14.77
C VAL A 235 7.06 -5.64 13.51
N ILE A 236 5.81 -6.07 13.64
CA ILE A 236 4.90 -6.12 12.49
C ILE A 236 4.51 -4.68 12.11
N HIS A 237 4.58 -4.39 10.81
CA HIS A 237 3.99 -3.20 10.18
C HIS A 237 3.05 -3.65 9.06
N ALA A 238 2.41 -2.73 8.34
CA ALA A 238 1.75 -3.08 7.08
C ALA A 238 1.92 -1.99 6.04
N PHE A 239 2.43 -2.37 4.87
CA PHE A 239 2.56 -1.51 3.71
C PHE A 239 1.22 -1.42 3.01
N ALA A 240 0.59 -0.23 3.04
CA ALA A 240 -0.73 -0.02 2.48
C ALA A 240 -0.82 1.29 1.71
N VAL A 241 -1.29 1.21 0.47
CA VAL A 241 -1.56 2.36 -0.40
C VAL A 241 -3.02 2.27 -0.88
N PRO A 242 -3.95 3.04 -0.28
CA PRO A 242 -5.39 2.89 -0.52
C PRO A 242 -5.82 3.03 -1.98
N ALA A 243 -5.23 3.97 -2.74
CA ALA A 243 -5.54 4.16 -4.15
C ALA A 243 -5.11 2.97 -5.04
N PHE A 244 -4.24 2.09 -4.54
CA PHE A 244 -3.79 0.90 -5.26
C PHE A 244 -4.57 -0.36 -4.89
N TRP A 245 -5.47 -0.29 -3.91
CA TRP A 245 -6.09 -1.46 -3.27
C TRP A 245 -5.08 -2.48 -2.75
N SER A 246 -3.90 -2.01 -2.32
CA SER A 246 -2.83 -2.87 -1.82
C SER A 246 -2.63 -2.63 -0.33
N LYS A 247 -2.71 -3.71 0.45
CA LYS A 247 -2.23 -3.81 1.83
C LYS A 247 -1.53 -5.15 1.99
N MET A 248 -0.31 -5.13 2.52
CA MET A 248 0.42 -6.33 2.87
C MET A 248 1.19 -6.13 4.16
N ASP A 249 1.06 -7.08 5.08
CA ASP A 249 1.76 -7.00 6.35
C ASP A 249 3.26 -7.26 6.15
N ALA A 250 4.05 -6.49 6.87
CA ALA A 250 5.51 -6.54 6.92
C ALA A 250 5.91 -7.32 8.18
N ASN A 251 6.11 -8.63 8.02
CA ASN A 251 6.33 -9.53 9.15
C ASN A 251 7.82 -9.85 9.30
N PRO A 252 8.43 -9.64 10.49
CA PRO A 252 9.80 -10.06 10.73
C PRO A 252 9.98 -11.56 10.47
N GLY A 253 11.04 -11.91 9.72
CA GLY A 253 11.33 -13.30 9.36
C GLY A 253 10.45 -13.90 8.26
N ARG A 254 9.58 -13.12 7.60
CA ARG A 254 8.75 -13.58 6.47
C ARG A 254 8.77 -12.57 5.33
N LEU A 255 9.00 -13.07 4.12
CA LEU A 255 8.83 -12.29 2.89
C LEU A 255 7.40 -12.50 2.38
N ASN A 256 6.56 -11.48 2.52
CA ASN A 256 5.25 -11.44 1.89
C ASN A 256 5.34 -10.81 0.51
N GLU A 257 4.41 -11.14 -0.38
CA GLU A 257 4.40 -10.59 -1.74
C GLU A 257 3.05 -9.92 -2.03
N THR A 258 3.09 -8.75 -2.63
CA THR A 258 1.95 -8.09 -3.28
C THR A 258 2.42 -7.46 -4.59
N TRP A 259 1.50 -7.01 -5.44
CA TRP A 259 1.83 -6.40 -6.71
C TRP A 259 0.87 -5.28 -7.07
N VAL A 260 1.32 -4.37 -7.91
CA VAL A 260 0.50 -3.31 -8.49
C VAL A 260 0.91 -3.08 -9.94
N LYS A 261 -0.03 -2.56 -10.74
CA LYS A 261 0.25 -1.91 -12.02
C LYS A 261 -0.54 -0.61 -12.04
N VAL A 262 0.17 0.51 -12.17
CA VAL A 262 -0.42 1.85 -12.14
C VAL A 262 -0.06 2.57 -13.43
N ASP A 263 -1.05 2.86 -14.25
CA ASP A 263 -0.83 3.49 -15.57
C ASP A 263 -0.77 5.02 -15.48
N ARG A 264 -1.43 5.61 -14.47
CA ARG A 264 -1.53 7.07 -14.30
C ARG A 264 -0.32 7.58 -13.50
N PRO A 265 0.52 8.47 -14.06
CA PRO A 265 1.55 9.16 -13.29
C PRO A 265 0.95 10.05 -12.20
N GLY A 266 1.65 10.20 -11.09
CA GLY A 266 1.20 11.00 -9.95
C GLY A 266 1.80 10.54 -8.63
N VAL A 267 1.39 11.20 -7.55
CA VAL A 267 1.82 10.89 -6.18
C VAL A 267 0.66 10.25 -5.42
N TYR A 268 0.94 9.12 -4.78
CA TYR A 268 -0.05 8.32 -4.07
C TYR A 268 0.43 8.06 -2.65
N PHE A 269 -0.43 8.34 -1.68
CA PHE A 269 -0.07 8.26 -0.27
C PHE A 269 -0.69 7.05 0.41
N GLY A 270 0.00 6.58 1.44
CA GLY A 270 -0.37 5.48 2.29
C GLY A 270 0.11 5.70 3.72
N GLN A 271 -0.29 4.81 4.62
CA GLN A 271 0.15 4.82 6.01
C GLN A 271 0.39 3.39 6.49
N CYS A 272 1.26 3.25 7.48
CA CYS A 272 1.40 1.98 8.19
C CYS A 272 0.03 1.54 8.72
N SER A 273 -0.37 0.31 8.39
CA SER A 273 -1.72 -0.22 8.66
C SER A 273 -1.70 -1.47 9.56
N GLU A 274 -0.70 -1.55 10.44
CA GLU A 274 -0.60 -2.52 11.54
C GLU A 274 0.08 -1.86 12.73
N LEU A 275 -0.48 -2.03 13.94
CA LEU A 275 -0.02 -1.31 15.14
C LEU A 275 1.42 -1.69 15.49
N CYS A 276 2.35 -0.75 15.33
CA CYS A 276 3.79 -0.98 15.48
C CYS A 276 4.47 -0.16 16.60
N GLY A 277 3.69 0.41 17.52
CA GLY A 277 4.18 1.11 18.72
C GLY A 277 3.91 2.61 18.75
N ALA A 278 4.66 3.33 19.59
CA ALA A 278 4.37 4.72 19.98
C ALA A 278 4.26 5.72 18.81
N ARG A 279 5.00 5.50 17.72
CA ARG A 279 4.93 6.36 16.54
C ARG A 279 4.29 5.70 15.32
N HIS A 280 3.40 4.72 15.53
CA HIS A 280 2.66 4.04 14.47
C HIS A 280 1.99 5.01 13.47
N GLY A 281 1.42 6.11 13.95
CA GLY A 281 0.79 7.14 13.09
C GLY A 281 1.74 8.07 12.34
N TYR A 282 3.06 7.89 12.46
CA TYR A 282 4.09 8.83 11.95
C TYR A 282 5.12 8.19 11.01
N MET A 283 4.72 7.13 10.30
CA MET A 283 5.55 6.46 9.29
C MET A 283 4.76 6.22 7.99
N PRO A 284 4.41 7.30 7.27
CA PRO A 284 3.62 7.22 6.06
C PRO A 284 4.43 6.65 4.89
N ILE A 285 3.70 6.41 3.81
CA ILE A 285 4.20 5.93 2.53
C ILE A 285 3.83 7.00 1.51
N ALA A 286 4.77 7.41 0.66
CA ALA A 286 4.47 8.16 -0.55
C ALA A 286 5.11 7.44 -1.73
N VAL A 287 4.28 7.13 -2.73
CA VAL A 287 4.68 6.48 -3.97
C VAL A 287 4.56 7.49 -5.10
N GLU A 288 5.63 7.69 -5.85
CA GLU A 288 5.62 8.51 -7.05
C GLU A 288 5.66 7.63 -8.30
N VAL A 289 4.60 7.70 -9.08
CA VAL A 289 4.47 7.00 -10.35
C VAL A 289 4.90 7.95 -11.45
N VAL A 290 5.96 7.61 -12.18
CA VAL A 290 6.56 8.48 -13.19
C VAL A 290 6.67 7.78 -14.55
N PRO A 291 6.75 8.52 -15.66
CA PRO A 291 7.09 7.93 -16.96
C PRO A 291 8.42 7.16 -16.91
N GLU A 292 8.55 6.11 -17.72
CA GLU A 292 9.73 5.22 -17.73
C GLU A 292 11.06 5.99 -17.92
N ALA A 293 11.08 7.02 -18.77
CA ALA A 293 12.26 7.86 -18.96
C ALA A 293 12.68 8.60 -17.67
N THR A 294 11.72 9.14 -16.93
CA THR A 294 11.94 9.81 -15.65
C THR A 294 12.40 8.81 -14.59
N PHE A 295 11.81 7.61 -14.56
CA PHE A 295 12.25 6.53 -13.67
C PHE A 295 13.71 6.16 -13.92
N ASN A 296 14.11 5.99 -15.19
CA ASN A 296 15.49 5.65 -15.53
C ASN A 296 16.48 6.77 -15.17
N ALA A 297 16.11 8.04 -15.34
CA ALA A 297 16.92 9.17 -14.89
C ALA A 297 17.06 9.20 -13.36
N TRP A 298 15.96 8.94 -12.64
CA TRP A 298 15.99 8.81 -11.18
C TRP A 298 16.87 7.65 -10.71
N LEU A 299 16.78 6.47 -11.35
CA LEU A 299 17.65 5.34 -11.05
C LEU A 299 19.12 5.72 -11.17
N ALA A 300 19.51 6.36 -12.27
CA ALA A 300 20.88 6.79 -12.51
C ALA A 300 21.36 7.77 -11.42
N SER A 301 20.49 8.69 -10.96
CA SER A 301 20.80 9.63 -9.88
C SER A 301 21.06 8.95 -8.53
N LYS A 302 20.50 7.75 -8.31
CA LYS A 302 20.73 6.92 -7.12
C LYS A 302 21.87 5.89 -7.31
N GLY A 303 22.56 5.92 -8.45
CA GLY A 303 23.60 4.96 -8.80
C GLY A 303 23.08 3.60 -9.27
N GLY A 304 21.77 3.49 -9.52
CA GLY A 304 21.12 2.31 -10.07
C GLY A 304 21.15 2.27 -11.60
N GLN A 305 20.82 1.12 -12.18
CA GLN A 305 20.75 0.91 -13.63
C GLN A 305 19.44 0.19 -14.00
N PRO A 306 18.90 0.38 -15.23
CA PRO A 306 17.76 -0.40 -15.69
C PRO A 306 18.05 -1.90 -15.67
N LYS A 307 17.02 -2.70 -15.40
CA LYS A 307 17.12 -4.17 -15.37
C LYS A 307 17.61 -4.69 -16.72
N GLY A 308 18.72 -5.44 -16.72
CA GLY A 308 19.32 -5.99 -17.94
C GLY A 308 20.29 -5.05 -18.68
N ALA A 309 20.52 -3.83 -18.19
CA ALA A 309 21.66 -3.03 -18.64
C ALA A 309 22.95 -3.72 -18.19
N ALA A 310 23.84 -4.06 -19.13
CA ALA A 310 25.14 -4.63 -18.80
C ALA A 310 25.87 -3.68 -17.83
N GLN A 311 26.41 -4.22 -16.74
CA GLN A 311 27.34 -3.48 -15.91
C GLN A 311 28.52 -3.10 -16.79
N VAL A 312 28.59 -1.83 -17.18
CA VAL A 312 29.82 -1.30 -17.76
C VAL A 312 30.77 -1.15 -16.58
N SER A 313 31.56 -2.20 -16.31
CA SER A 313 32.64 -2.11 -15.34
C SER A 313 33.53 -0.95 -15.74
N ALA A 314 33.71 0.01 -14.83
CA ALA A 314 34.73 1.04 -14.94
C ALA A 314 36.09 0.35 -14.80
N GLY A 315 36.61 -0.13 -15.93
CA GLY A 315 37.80 -0.96 -15.96
C GLY A 315 38.10 -1.45 -17.35
N ASP A 316 38.23 -0.53 -18.29
CA ASP A 316 39.14 -0.64 -19.44
C ASP A 316 39.30 0.76 -20.03
N ALA A 317 40.19 1.54 -19.40
CA ALA A 317 40.83 2.65 -20.08
C ALA A 317 41.70 2.01 -21.17
N ALA A 318 41.12 1.84 -22.37
CA ALA A 318 41.87 1.46 -23.55
C ALA A 318 42.94 2.53 -23.81
N GLU A 319 44.19 2.12 -23.65
CA GLU A 319 45.39 2.88 -23.94
C GLU A 319 45.36 3.36 -25.40
N ALA A 320 45.37 4.68 -25.59
CA ALA A 320 45.46 5.29 -26.91
C ALA A 320 46.86 5.07 -27.49
N PRO A 321 47.01 4.68 -28.77
CA PRO A 321 48.33 4.60 -29.39
C PRO A 321 48.91 5.99 -29.65
N PRO A 322 50.24 6.17 -29.57
CA PRO A 322 50.87 7.48 -29.64
C PRO A 322 50.86 8.03 -31.07
N GLY A 323 50.78 9.35 -31.16
CA GLY A 323 50.42 10.09 -32.36
C GLY A 323 51.43 10.08 -33.51
N ALA A 324 50.92 10.56 -34.65
CA ALA A 324 51.68 11.07 -35.78
C ALA A 324 51.01 12.37 -36.24
N GLY A 325 51.85 13.36 -36.54
CA GLY A 325 51.49 14.77 -36.58
C GLY A 325 51.05 15.33 -37.93
N ALA A 326 50.49 16.53 -37.80
CA ALA A 326 50.42 17.67 -38.71
C ALA A 326 49.58 17.61 -40.02
N PRO A 327 49.03 18.76 -40.49
CA PRO A 327 47.90 18.80 -41.43
C PRO A 327 48.19 19.36 -42.84
N ALA A 328 47.28 19.01 -43.77
CA ALA A 328 46.86 19.72 -45.02
C ALA A 328 47.86 19.77 -46.21
N PRO A 329 47.42 19.96 -47.50
CA PRO A 329 46.20 20.64 -47.94
C PRO A 329 45.42 20.06 -49.16
N ALA A 330 44.40 20.84 -49.55
CA ALA A 330 43.33 20.61 -50.51
C ALA A 330 43.71 20.40 -51.99
N GLY A 331 42.75 19.87 -52.76
CA GLY A 331 42.75 19.87 -54.23
C GLY A 331 41.40 19.47 -54.82
N ASP A 332 40.76 20.43 -55.50
CA ASP A 332 39.51 20.33 -56.27
C ASP A 332 39.61 19.40 -57.50
N ASN A 333 38.50 18.72 -57.84
CA ASN A 333 37.68 18.98 -59.04
C ASN A 333 36.89 17.75 -59.55
N ALA A 334 35.58 17.99 -59.70
CA ALA A 334 34.68 17.66 -60.82
C ALA A 334 34.92 16.39 -61.68
N ALA A 335 33.87 15.56 -61.81
CA ALA A 335 32.94 15.62 -62.95
C ALA A 335 32.17 14.28 -63.17
N VAL A 336 30.83 14.40 -63.19
CA VAL A 336 29.89 13.91 -64.23
C VAL A 336 29.81 12.39 -64.52
N ALA A 337 28.65 11.79 -64.16
CA ALA A 337 27.67 11.17 -65.08
C ALA A 337 26.86 10.03 -64.39
N GLN A 338 25.57 10.30 -64.16
CA GLN A 338 24.48 9.30 -64.13
C GLN A 338 24.16 8.86 -65.58
N PRO A 339 23.20 7.96 -65.92
CA PRO A 339 22.22 7.20 -65.10
C PRO A 339 22.06 5.72 -65.51
N THR A 340 21.19 4.94 -64.85
CA THR A 340 19.94 4.37 -65.43
C THR A 340 19.33 3.23 -64.61
N THR A 341 18.08 3.49 -64.17
CA THR A 341 16.89 2.61 -64.19
C THR A 341 17.00 1.13 -63.78
N ASN A 342 16.23 0.70 -62.76
CA ASN A 342 14.84 0.29 -63.01
C ASN A 342 14.03 0.08 -61.71
N GLN A 343 12.81 0.58 -61.76
CA GLN A 343 11.71 0.36 -60.82
C GLN A 343 10.78 -0.72 -61.38
N ALA A 344 10.24 -1.59 -60.52
CA ALA A 344 8.90 -2.20 -60.64
C ALA A 344 8.52 -2.71 -59.22
N ALA A 345 7.57 -2.08 -58.50
CA ALA A 345 6.10 -2.31 -58.56
C ALA A 345 5.72 -3.76 -58.14
N VAL A 346 5.35 -4.01 -56.87
CA VAL A 346 3.99 -3.93 -56.25
C VAL A 346 2.98 -4.96 -56.77
N ALA A 347 2.55 -5.87 -55.88
CA ALA A 347 1.19 -6.41 -55.72
C ALA A 347 1.16 -7.19 -54.39
N GLN A 348 0.54 -6.66 -53.32
CA GLN A 348 -0.84 -6.95 -52.91
C GLN A 348 -1.22 -8.44 -52.94
N ASN A 349 -1.20 -9.04 -51.76
CA ASN A 349 -2.32 -9.78 -51.15
C ASN A 349 -2.17 -9.72 -49.62
#